data_AF-A0A0B8Z7K3-F1
#
_entry.id   AF-A0A0B8Z7K3-F1
#
_cell.length_a   1.000
_cell.length_b   1.000
_cell.length_c   1.000
_cell.angle_alpha   90.00
_cell.angle_beta   90.00
_cell.angle_gamma   90.00
#
_symmetry.space_group_name_H-M   'P 1'
#
loop_
_entity.id
_entity.type
_entity.pdbx_description
1 polymer ?
#
loop_
_entity_poly.entity_id
_entity_poly.type
_entity_poly.pdbx_seq_one_letter_code
_entity_poly.pdbx_strand_id
1 'polypeptide(L)'
;MADEVRFTVRFPRDLADGLERVCAERGLTPSIVLRGALTLYLTTIAGSTETERRRQFSSEYLFLGIDLLIQRQFPDAHSALMAEADRRVEALYAAS
;
A
#
# COMPACT_ATOMS: atom_id res chain seq x y z
N MET A 1 19.47 -31.07 -3.73
CA MET A 1 18.80 -30.33 -4.82
C MET A 1 17.69 -29.52 -4.19
N ALA A 2 17.62 -28.22 -4.46
CA ALA A 2 16.49 -27.41 -3.99
C ALA A 2 15.22 -27.88 -4.72
N ASP A 3 14.10 -27.95 -4.00
CA ASP A 3 12.78 -28.24 -4.58
C ASP A 3 12.33 -27.01 -5.39
N GLU A 4 12.49 -27.08 -6.72
CA GLU A 4 12.23 -25.96 -7.63
C GLU A 4 10.97 -26.21 -8.47
N VAL A 5 10.05 -25.23 -8.47
CA VAL A 5 8.82 -25.25 -9.27
C VAL A 5 8.90 -24.23 -10.41
N ARG A 6 8.48 -24.61 -11.62
CA ARG A 6 8.45 -23.73 -12.79
C ARG A 6 7.18 -22.88 -12.82
N PHE A 7 7.36 -21.57 -12.88
CA PHE A 7 6.29 -20.59 -13.14
C PHE A 7 6.46 -19.95 -14.52
N THR A 8 5.36 -19.67 -15.22
CA THR A 8 5.36 -18.96 -16.50
C THR A 8 4.38 -17.80 -16.41
N VAL A 9 4.84 -16.59 -16.70
CA VAL A 9 4.07 -15.35 -16.62
C VAL A 9 4.34 -14.50 -17.87
N ARG A 10 3.35 -13.71 -18.28
CA ARG A 10 3.50 -12.73 -19.36
C ARG A 10 3.75 -11.36 -18.77
N PHE A 11 4.77 -10.67 -19.27
CA PHE A 11 5.10 -9.32 -18.86
C PHE A 11 4.66 -8.31 -19.93
N PRO A 12 4.19 -7.11 -19.52
CA PRO A 12 4.13 -5.95 -20.39
C PRO A 12 5.49 -5.68 -21.06
N ARG A 13 5.46 -5.16 -22.28
CA ARG A 13 6.66 -5.01 -23.13
C ARG A 13 7.70 -4.08 -22.51
N ASP A 14 7.25 -2.94 -22.00
CA ASP A 14 8.05 -1.94 -21.30
C ASP A 14 8.79 -2.52 -20.08
N LEU A 15 8.12 -3.37 -19.31
CA LEU A 15 8.71 -4.04 -18.15
C LEU A 15 9.74 -5.10 -18.58
N ALA A 16 9.47 -5.82 -19.67
CA ALA A 16 10.44 -6.75 -20.25
C ALA A 16 11.69 -6.01 -20.76
N ASP A 17 11.53 -4.89 -21.46
CA ASP A 17 12.65 -4.07 -21.95
C ASP A 17 13.48 -3.49 -20.79
N GLY A 18 12.83 -3.12 -19.68
CA GLY A 18 13.51 -2.70 -18.45
C GLY A 18 14.33 -3.82 -17.81
N LEU A 19 13.78 -5.03 -17.75
CA LEU A 19 14.48 -6.21 -17.24
C LEU A 19 15.69 -6.57 -18.10
N GLU A 20 15.55 -6.54 -19.42
CA GLU A 20 16.64 -6.79 -20.37
C GLU A 20 17.80 -5.80 -20.18
N ARG A 21 17.50 -4.51 -20.00
CA ARG A 21 18.52 -3.48 -19.70
C ARG A 21 19.30 -3.78 -18.43
N VAL A 22 18.61 -4.09 -17.33
CA VAL A 22 19.27 -4.42 -16.05
C VAL A 22 20.15 -5.67 -16.18
N CYS A 23 19.68 -6.67 -16.92
CA CYS A 23 20.44 -7.89 -17.18
C CYS A 23 21.73 -7.58 -17.96
N ALA A 24 21.64 -6.76 -19.01
CA ALA A 24 22.78 -6.35 -19.82
C ALA A 24 23.81 -5.54 -19.01
N GLU A 25 23.35 -4.55 -18.23
CA GLU A 25 24.22 -3.69 -17.42
C GLU A 25 24.95 -4.45 -16.31
N ARG A 26 24.32 -5.47 -15.74
CA ARG A 26 24.84 -6.18 -14.55
C ARG A 26 25.40 -7.58 -14.86
N GLY A 27 25.34 -8.02 -16.12
CA GLY A 27 25.74 -9.39 -16.50
C GLY A 27 24.90 -10.48 -15.81
N LEU A 28 23.63 -10.20 -15.53
CA LEU A 28 22.73 -11.11 -14.82
C LEU A 28 21.74 -11.77 -15.79
N THR A 29 21.22 -12.94 -15.42
CA THR A 29 20.11 -13.55 -16.15
C THR A 29 18.76 -13.03 -15.65
N PRO A 30 17.72 -12.99 -16.49
CA PRO A 30 16.38 -12.61 -16.07
C PRO A 30 15.88 -13.39 -14.84
N SER A 31 16.17 -14.69 -14.78
CA SER A 31 15.77 -15.54 -13.65
C SER A 31 16.44 -15.14 -12.33
N ILE A 32 17.68 -14.66 -12.34
CA ILE A 32 18.36 -14.17 -11.13
C ILE A 32 17.68 -12.88 -10.64
N VAL A 33 17.43 -11.94 -11.55
CA VAL A 33 16.78 -10.67 -11.23
C VAL A 33 15.36 -10.89 -10.70
N LEU A 34 14.57 -11.72 -11.38
CA LEU A 34 13.18 -12.01 -10.99
C LEU A 34 13.10 -12.75 -9.64
N ARG A 35 13.97 -13.74 -9.40
CA ARG A 35 14.02 -14.39 -8.07
C ARG A 35 14.43 -13.40 -6.98
N GLY A 36 15.43 -12.56 -7.23
CA GLY A 36 15.85 -11.53 -6.27
C GLY A 36 14.74 -10.54 -5.95
N ALA A 37 14.04 -10.03 -6.96
CA ALA A 37 12.90 -9.13 -6.80
C ALA A 37 11.75 -9.79 -6.02
N LEU A 38 11.41 -11.05 -6.36
CA LEU A 38 10.35 -11.79 -5.68
C LEU A 38 10.72 -12.08 -4.22
N THR A 39 11.94 -12.52 -3.95
CA THR A 39 12.44 -12.73 -2.59
C THR A 39 12.41 -11.46 -1.77
N LEU A 40 12.85 -10.33 -2.35
CA LEU A 40 12.81 -9.03 -1.68
C LEU A 40 11.36 -8.65 -1.33
N TYR A 41 10.46 -8.71 -2.31
CA TYR A 41 9.05 -8.37 -2.12
C TYR A 41 8.37 -9.23 -1.05
N LEU A 42 8.59 -10.55 -1.10
CA LEU A 42 8.03 -11.48 -0.12
C LEU A 42 8.65 -11.28 1.27
N THR A 43 9.94 -10.99 1.36
CA THR A 43 10.62 -10.67 2.63
C THR A 43 10.09 -9.38 3.22
N THR A 44 9.86 -8.36 2.39
CA THR A 44 9.25 -7.09 2.82
C THR A 44 7.85 -7.34 3.39
N ILE A 45 7.02 -8.15 2.72
CA ILE A 45 5.66 -8.46 3.20
C ILE A 45 5.69 -9.35 4.45
N ALA A 46 6.59 -10.34 4.50
CA ALA A 46 6.74 -11.24 5.65
C ALA A 46 7.30 -10.52 6.89
N GLY A 47 8.12 -9.49 6.70
CA GLY A 47 8.65 -8.62 7.76
C GLY A 47 7.73 -7.45 8.13
N SER A 48 6.65 -7.20 7.38
CA SER A 48 5.69 -6.14 7.69
C SER A 48 4.71 -6.63 8.75
N THR A 49 4.86 -6.16 10.00
CA THR A 49 3.79 -6.33 10.98
C THR A 49 2.53 -5.60 10.49
N GLU A 50 1.35 -5.98 10.99
CA GLU A 50 0.12 -5.23 10.69
C GLU A 50 0.27 -3.74 11.03
N THR A 51 1.12 -3.42 12.01
CA THR A 51 1.52 -2.06 12.40
C THR A 51 2.35 -1.32 11.33
N GLU A 52 3.27 -1.98 10.61
CA GLU A 52 3.98 -1.36 9.47
C GLU A 52 3.06 -1.15 8.27
N ARG A 53 2.15 -2.11 8.00
CA ARG A 53 1.14 -1.98 6.96
C ARG A 53 0.21 -0.79 7.28
N ARG A 54 -0.19 -0.64 8.56
CA ARG A 54 -0.92 0.53 9.06
C ARG A 54 -0.10 1.82 8.95
N ARG A 55 1.23 1.81 9.16
CA ARG A 55 2.08 3.00 8.97
C ARG A 55 2.10 3.50 7.53
N GLN A 56 2.15 2.59 6.57
CA GLN A 56 2.18 2.91 5.13
C GLN A 56 0.85 3.50 4.64
N PHE A 57 -0.26 3.16 5.32
CA PHE A 57 -1.61 3.72 5.13
C PHE A 57 -2.05 4.61 6.31
N SER A 58 -1.09 5.24 7.02
CA SER A 58 -1.29 5.73 8.40
C SER A 58 -2.41 6.75 8.58
N SER A 59 -2.54 7.71 7.68
CA SER A 59 -3.56 8.74 7.82
C SER A 59 -4.96 8.17 7.62
N GLU A 60 -5.18 7.40 6.56
CA GLU A 60 -6.49 6.82 6.26
C GLU A 60 -6.89 5.75 7.27
N TYR A 61 -5.94 4.91 7.70
CA TYR A 61 -6.18 3.95 8.77
C TYR A 61 -6.53 4.63 10.11
N LEU A 62 -5.85 5.73 10.45
CA LEU A 62 -6.14 6.50 11.66
C LEU A 62 -7.53 7.16 11.58
N PHE A 63 -7.87 7.78 10.45
CA PHE A 63 -9.19 8.40 10.24
C PHE A 63 -10.30 7.36 10.34
N LEU A 64 -10.18 6.24 9.63
CA LEU A 64 -11.16 5.16 9.65
C LEU A 64 -11.28 4.54 11.06
N GLY A 65 -10.15 4.32 11.73
CA GLY A 65 -10.11 3.74 13.07
C GLY A 65 -10.76 4.65 14.11
N ILE A 66 -10.47 5.94 14.09
CA ILE A 66 -11.07 6.93 15.00
C ILE A 66 -12.56 7.09 14.71
N ASP A 67 -12.97 7.19 13.46
CA ASP A 67 -14.38 7.30 13.07
C ASP A 67 -15.19 6.11 13.59
N LEU A 68 -14.73 4.88 13.32
CA LEU A 68 -15.35 3.65 13.81
C LEU A 68 -15.40 3.58 15.34
N LEU A 69 -14.34 4.01 16.02
CA LEU A 69 -14.28 4.00 17.48
C LEU A 69 -15.29 4.96 18.10
N ILE A 70 -15.34 6.21 17.61
CA ILE A 70 -16.27 7.24 18.09
C ILE A 70 -17.70 6.81 17.77
N GLN A 71 -17.98 6.34 16.56
CA GLN A 71 -19.32 5.88 16.18
C GLN A 71 -19.85 4.77 17.10
N ARG A 72 -18.98 3.83 17.52
CA ARG A 72 -19.38 2.71 18.39
C ARG A 72 -19.47 3.06 19.86
N GLN A 73 -18.56 3.87 20.38
CA GLN A 73 -18.46 4.15 21.82
C GLN A 73 -19.13 5.47 22.23
N PHE A 74 -19.23 6.42 21.31
CA PHE A 74 -19.71 7.79 21.54
C PHE A 74 -20.57 8.30 20.37
N PRO A 75 -21.71 7.65 20.06
CA PRO A 75 -22.52 7.97 18.87
C PRO A 75 -23.05 9.41 18.86
N ASP A 76 -23.36 9.98 20.03
CA ASP A 76 -23.81 11.38 20.14
C ASP A 76 -22.68 12.36 19.79
N ALA A 77 -21.45 12.06 20.22
CA ALA A 77 -20.28 12.85 19.90
C ALA A 77 -19.92 12.73 18.41
N HIS A 78 -20.07 11.54 17.81
CA HIS A 78 -19.92 11.32 16.37
C HIS A 78 -20.84 12.25 15.57
N SER A 79 -22.13 12.25 15.93
CA SER A 79 -23.15 13.07 15.27
C SER A 79 -22.86 14.57 15.39
N ALA A 80 -22.44 15.02 16.57
CA ALA A 80 -22.07 16.41 16.80
C ALA A 80 -20.82 16.84 16.00
N LEU A 81 -19.81 15.96 15.89
CA LEU A 81 -18.60 16.21 15.11
C LEU A 81 -18.90 16.32 13.61
N MET A 82 -19.77 15.46 13.08
CA MET A 82 -20.20 15.53 11.68
C MET A 82 -20.94 16.84 11.38
N ALA A 83 -21.90 17.23 12.23
CA ALA A 83 -22.64 18.48 12.07
C ALA A 83 -21.73 19.73 12.19
N GLU A 84 -20.69 19.68 13.00
CA GLU A 84 -19.68 20.74 13.09
C GLU A 84 -18.81 20.80 11.83
N ALA A 85 -18.40 19.64 11.30
CA ALA A 85 -17.60 19.56 10.08
C ALA A 85 -18.37 20.15 8.88
N ASP A 86 -19.65 19.78 8.71
CA ASP A 86 -20.51 20.32 7.66
C ASP A 86 -20.61 21.85 7.75
N ARG A 87 -20.86 22.39 8.95
CA ARG A 87 -20.96 23.85 9.16
C ARG A 87 -19.67 24.59 8.80
N ARG A 88 -18.50 23.99 9.08
CA ARG A 88 -17.19 24.59 8.73
C ARG A 88 -16.93 24.56 7.25
N VAL A 89 -17.34 23.49 6.57
CA VAL A 89 -17.25 23.36 5.11
C VAL A 89 -18.14 24.40 4.43
N GLU A 90 -19.39 24.55 4.88
CA GLU A 90 -20.30 25.59 4.39
C GLU A 90 -19.72 27.00 4.58
N ALA A 91 -19.16 27.30 5.76
CA ALA A 91 -18.53 28.58 6.04
C ALA A 91 -17.30 28.85 5.14
N LEU A 92 -16.50 27.83 4.83
CA LEU A 92 -15.35 27.94 3.93
C LEU A 92 -15.80 28.26 2.50
N TYR A 93 -16.83 27.58 2.01
CA TYR A 93 -17.38 27.82 0.67
C TYR A 93 -18.12 29.16 0.56
N ALA A 94 -18.79 29.62 1.62
CA ALA A 94 -19.44 30.93 1.63
C ALA A 94 -18.45 32.11 1.68
N ALA A 95 -17.21 31.87 2.12
CA ALA A 95 -16.14 32.86 2.17
C ALA A 95 -15.24 32.88 0.92
N SER A 96 -15.48 31.97 -0.04
CA SER A 96 -14.75 31.83 -1.31
C SER A 96 -15.55 32.43 -2.46
#